data_AF-A3QJ42-F1
#
_entry.id   AF-A3QJ42-F1
#
_cell.length_a   1.000
_cell.length_b   1.000
_cell.length_c   1.000
_cell.angle_alpha   90.00
_cell.angle_beta   90.00
_cell.angle_gamma   90.00
#
_symmetry.space_group_name_H-M   'P 1'
#
loop_
_entity.id
_entity.type
_entity.pdbx_description
1 polymer ?
#
loop_
_entity_poly.entity_id
_entity_poly.type
_entity_poly.pdbx_seq_one_letter_code
_entity_poly.pdbx_strand_id
1 'polypeptide(L)'
;MRLTHLSSLLLGTCLLSACGGSNNDSDTPTDGGTPPPTSFDHSVVGTVVYQGAVAGAEVCVDLNQNASCDSDEPSAIADAEGKYQIDWSSDVEMPIYDLIANWQQAAEASSKPALLKAAFRPESLNTNASSTAAESTSTQAVISMEGVGKLVALQEHGGEINPMTHLEYQRVARMRAAGTTSLDIATQRTLLAALLLTIYDRDGNPYKLSTEQSLAPEFIDTYRLHRHLEALIGDQLSDVLAVDDIMSTIRDQLKTLVEESGMSTEDYLASDPMAVRFLVNNALIAEEYIETPIDAKIMSDADWQVINSHFLEDDQLHSNFTLAPATLRSLFTLTYGTPDLTFVGSIVEGKVNGRVFDDRDGTDTPEECWNKELKHWVIEGDKDYQPPEIKYENNTLQTVYSGTSVPITIEFTKYSGTGEEWQAILSTTPPALKLAELNWPSQVYRYRGKQADDVMCRVRGEFATWPMPSHQDPELLTTADVARLFWPAFYPDDVVVDEENKTIKLNITGEVTTYQWSLSTSPSDEPVLRLKQIDLPAAYAEFVSVDNYLIQGDKLIEVSIYEATDYSGKLGDYLSISFDGNEDNFNQRFYKHLEAIVKGQ
;
A
#
# COMPACT_ATOMS: atom_id res chain seq x y z
N MET A 1 1.53 0.81 -29.72
CA MET A 1 2.20 1.14 -31.00
C MET A 1 2.55 -0.18 -31.69
N ARG A 2 1.79 -0.57 -32.72
CA ARG A 2 1.86 -1.89 -33.36
C ARG A 2 3.00 -1.92 -34.38
N LEU A 3 3.91 -2.89 -34.29
CA LEU A 3 4.81 -3.24 -35.39
C LEU A 3 4.46 -4.62 -35.94
N THR A 4 3.73 -4.59 -37.05
CA THR A 4 3.72 -5.63 -38.07
C THR A 4 4.92 -5.44 -38.97
N HIS A 5 5.73 -6.48 -39.23
CA HIS A 5 6.30 -6.70 -40.56
C HIS A 5 6.66 -8.17 -40.80
N LEU A 6 6.06 -8.69 -41.87
CA LEU A 6 6.31 -9.97 -42.52
C LEU A 6 7.79 -10.22 -42.84
N SER A 7 8.22 -11.48 -42.76
CA SER A 7 9.12 -12.07 -43.76
C SER A 7 8.89 -13.58 -43.86
N SER A 8 8.20 -13.97 -44.93
CA SER A 8 8.10 -15.34 -45.42
C SER A 8 9.48 -15.83 -45.89
N LEU A 9 9.92 -16.99 -45.41
CA LEU A 9 10.89 -17.82 -46.11
C LEU A 9 10.32 -19.24 -46.25
N LEU A 10 10.28 -19.69 -47.50
CA LEU A 10 9.67 -20.93 -47.96
C LEU A 10 10.80 -21.82 -48.53
N LEU A 11 10.58 -23.15 -48.45
CA LEU A 11 11.33 -24.29 -49.00
C LEU A 11 12.26 -25.06 -48.06
N GLY A 12 12.00 -26.37 -47.96
CA GLY A 12 13.01 -27.36 -47.56
C GLY A 12 12.52 -28.72 -47.06
N THR A 13 11.42 -29.29 -47.57
CA THR A 13 11.03 -30.68 -47.27
C THR A 13 12.00 -31.68 -47.89
N CYS A 14 12.84 -32.31 -47.06
CA CYS A 14 13.57 -33.53 -47.43
C CYS A 14 12.90 -34.74 -46.78
N LEU A 15 12.44 -35.63 -47.65
CA LEU A 15 11.74 -36.88 -47.38
C LEU A 15 12.66 -37.92 -46.72
N LEU A 16 12.03 -38.75 -45.88
CA LEU A 16 12.59 -39.98 -45.33
C LEU A 16 13.12 -40.89 -46.46
N SER A 17 14.39 -41.28 -46.35
CA SER A 17 14.95 -42.38 -47.13
C SER A 17 14.99 -43.63 -46.25
N ALA A 18 13.90 -44.39 -46.25
CA ALA A 18 13.91 -45.78 -45.83
C ALA A 18 14.45 -46.61 -47.00
N CYS A 19 15.67 -47.12 -46.86
CA CYS A 19 16.27 -48.04 -47.82
C CYS A 19 15.75 -49.45 -47.52
N GLY A 20 14.73 -49.88 -48.27
CA GLY A 20 14.28 -51.27 -48.32
C GLY A 20 15.17 -52.07 -49.28
N GLY A 21 16.10 -52.85 -48.71
CA GLY A 21 16.91 -53.83 -49.43
C GLY A 21 16.31 -55.23 -49.29
N SER A 22 15.74 -55.74 -50.37
CA SER A 22 15.29 -57.13 -50.53
C SER A 22 16.47 -58.00 -50.97
N ASN A 23 16.70 -59.12 -50.28
CA ASN A 23 17.42 -60.28 -50.83
C ASN A 23 16.86 -61.56 -50.18
N ASN A 24 16.20 -62.37 -50.99
CA ASN A 24 15.85 -63.76 -50.67
C ASN A 24 17.05 -64.64 -50.98
N ASP A 25 17.52 -65.41 -49.99
CA ASP A 25 17.84 -66.82 -50.22
C ASP A 25 17.71 -67.61 -48.91
N SER A 26 17.05 -68.75 -49.05
CA SER A 26 16.61 -69.70 -48.04
C SER A 26 17.77 -70.54 -47.48
N ASP A 27 17.82 -70.73 -46.17
CA ASP A 27 17.49 -72.03 -45.54
C ASP A 27 17.83 -72.09 -44.04
N THR A 28 16.93 -72.78 -43.34
CA THR A 28 16.94 -73.30 -41.95
C THR A 28 16.44 -72.39 -40.80
N PRO A 29 15.32 -72.76 -40.14
CA PRO A 29 14.83 -72.10 -38.93
C PRO A 29 15.61 -72.62 -37.72
N THR A 30 16.34 -71.75 -37.05
CA THR A 30 16.74 -71.97 -35.65
C THR A 30 15.96 -70.96 -34.82
N ASP A 31 14.75 -71.37 -34.43
CA ASP A 31 13.94 -70.65 -33.46
C ASP A 31 14.62 -70.74 -32.09
N GLY A 32 15.31 -69.67 -31.76
CA GLY A 32 15.89 -69.37 -30.46
C GLY A 32 15.68 -67.89 -30.17
N GLY A 33 14.48 -67.37 -30.47
CA GLY A 33 14.08 -66.05 -30.03
C GLY A 33 13.91 -66.09 -28.51
N THR A 34 14.84 -65.47 -27.79
CA THR A 34 14.63 -65.10 -26.38
C THR A 34 13.26 -64.41 -26.29
N PRO A 35 12.36 -64.83 -25.37
CA PRO A 35 11.10 -64.12 -25.17
C PRO A 35 11.38 -62.63 -24.99
N PRO A 36 10.56 -61.72 -25.53
CA PRO A 36 10.68 -60.30 -25.20
C PRO A 36 10.71 -60.16 -23.67
N PRO A 37 11.60 -59.32 -23.11
CA PRO A 37 11.74 -59.19 -21.67
C PRO A 37 10.37 -58.91 -21.04
N THR A 38 10.00 -59.71 -20.06
CA THR A 38 8.72 -59.57 -19.34
C THR A 38 8.79 -58.51 -18.24
N SER A 39 9.99 -58.00 -17.92
CA SER A 39 10.19 -56.91 -16.96
C SER A 39 11.41 -56.08 -17.40
N PHE A 40 11.35 -54.78 -17.11
CA PHE A 40 12.32 -53.75 -17.47
C PHE A 40 12.88 -53.13 -16.20
N ASP A 41 14.19 -52.94 -16.14
CA ASP A 41 14.85 -52.26 -15.03
C ASP A 41 14.87 -50.76 -15.27
N HIS A 42 14.53 -50.00 -14.23
CA HIS A 42 14.49 -48.56 -14.22
C HIS A 42 15.37 -48.01 -13.10
N SER A 43 15.93 -46.84 -13.32
CA SER A 43 16.76 -46.14 -12.33
C SER A 43 16.55 -44.64 -12.43
N VAL A 44 16.39 -43.99 -11.29
CA VAL A 44 16.39 -42.53 -11.16
C VAL A 44 17.45 -42.15 -10.16
N VAL A 45 18.33 -41.23 -10.56
CA VAL A 45 19.37 -40.64 -9.71
C VAL A 45 19.12 -39.15 -9.66
N GLY A 46 19.09 -38.58 -8.46
CA GLY A 46 18.58 -37.23 -8.27
C GLY A 46 19.06 -36.53 -7.02
N THR A 47 18.57 -35.31 -6.83
CA THR A 47 18.82 -34.51 -5.63
C THR A 47 17.53 -33.86 -5.10
N VAL A 48 17.42 -33.74 -3.78
CA VAL A 48 16.36 -33.01 -3.09
C VAL A 48 16.94 -31.75 -2.48
N VAL A 49 16.41 -30.61 -2.91
CA VAL A 49 16.92 -29.28 -2.53
C VAL A 49 15.77 -28.38 -2.09
N TYR A 50 15.87 -27.82 -0.88
CA TYR A 50 14.95 -26.81 -0.33
C TYR A 50 15.70 -26.00 0.72
N GLN A 51 16.01 -24.73 0.42
CA GLN A 51 16.85 -23.88 1.29
C GLN A 51 18.10 -24.63 1.79
N GLY A 52 18.76 -25.36 0.88
CA GLY A 52 19.84 -26.30 1.18
C GLY A 52 19.54 -27.73 0.75
N ALA A 53 20.49 -28.63 1.00
CA ALA A 53 20.30 -30.06 0.77
C ALA A 53 19.33 -30.62 1.81
N VAL A 54 18.35 -31.40 1.37
CA VAL A 54 17.35 -32.00 2.27
C VAL A 54 17.79 -33.41 2.65
N ALA A 55 18.55 -33.52 3.74
CA ALA A 55 19.02 -34.79 4.25
C ALA A 55 17.90 -35.61 4.90
N GLY A 56 17.84 -36.91 4.61
CA GLY A 56 16.86 -37.81 5.22
C GLY A 56 15.45 -37.73 4.64
N ALA A 57 15.25 -37.02 3.53
CA ALA A 57 13.97 -37.02 2.82
C ALA A 57 13.65 -38.42 2.29
N GLU A 58 12.41 -38.87 2.47
CA GLU A 58 11.87 -40.04 1.79
C GLU A 58 11.47 -39.62 0.38
N VAL A 59 12.13 -40.22 -0.62
CA VAL A 59 11.87 -39.98 -2.03
C VAL A 59 11.20 -41.20 -2.62
N CYS A 60 10.06 -41.03 -3.28
CA CYS A 60 9.34 -42.12 -3.93
C CYS A 60 9.03 -41.81 -5.40
N VAL A 61 8.89 -42.88 -6.19
CA VAL A 61 8.41 -42.85 -7.57
C VAL A 61 6.89 -43.04 -7.51
N ASP A 62 6.15 -41.94 -7.65
CA ASP A 62 4.68 -41.94 -7.66
C ASP A 62 4.18 -42.45 -9.02
N LEU A 63 3.88 -43.75 -9.08
CA LEU A 63 3.49 -44.46 -10.29
C LEU A 63 2.01 -44.31 -10.60
N ASN A 64 1.20 -44.00 -9.59
CA ASN A 64 -0.25 -43.84 -9.75
C ASN A 64 -0.67 -42.35 -9.89
N GLN A 65 0.29 -41.43 -9.74
CA GLN A 65 0.15 -39.98 -9.87
C GLN A 65 -0.86 -39.38 -8.88
N ASN A 66 -0.97 -39.95 -7.68
CA ASN A 66 -1.86 -39.46 -6.62
C ASN A 66 -1.22 -38.39 -5.72
N ALA A 67 0.03 -38.02 -6.00
CA ALA A 67 0.82 -37.09 -5.22
C ALA A 67 1.10 -37.55 -3.78
N SER A 68 1.20 -38.85 -3.51
CA SER A 68 1.54 -39.43 -2.21
C SER A 68 2.65 -40.47 -2.36
N CYS A 69 3.43 -40.70 -1.30
CA CYS A 69 4.32 -41.86 -1.27
C CYS A 69 3.56 -43.06 -0.72
N ASP A 70 3.11 -43.94 -1.60
CA ASP A 70 2.42 -45.16 -1.20
C ASP A 70 3.40 -46.27 -0.83
N SER A 71 2.98 -47.17 0.08
CA SER A 71 3.87 -48.20 0.64
C SER A 71 4.36 -49.24 -0.37
N ASP A 72 3.68 -49.36 -1.51
CA ASP A 72 3.99 -50.26 -2.62
C ASP A 72 4.81 -49.60 -3.73
N GLU A 73 5.15 -48.31 -3.59
CA GLU A 73 5.93 -47.57 -4.57
C GLU A 73 7.44 -47.64 -4.29
N PRO A 74 8.28 -47.65 -5.34
CA PRO A 74 9.73 -47.61 -5.17
C PRO A 74 10.18 -46.35 -4.43
N SER A 75 11.00 -46.50 -3.40
CA SER A 75 11.49 -45.38 -2.59
C SER A 75 12.94 -45.51 -2.15
N ALA A 76 13.54 -44.38 -1.78
CA ALA A 76 14.87 -44.26 -1.19
C ALA A 76 14.91 -43.11 -0.18
N ILE A 77 15.95 -43.10 0.66
CA ILE A 77 16.22 -42.00 1.58
C ILE A 77 17.37 -41.16 1.04
N ALA A 78 17.17 -39.84 0.97
CA ALA A 78 18.20 -38.90 0.55
C ALA A 78 19.36 -38.84 1.56
N ASP A 79 20.60 -38.81 1.07
CA ASP A 79 21.81 -38.71 1.88
C ASP A 79 22.04 -37.29 2.46
N ALA A 80 23.19 -37.07 3.12
CA ALA A 80 23.51 -35.79 3.74
C ALA A 80 23.64 -34.64 2.74
N GLU A 81 23.94 -34.95 1.48
CA GLU A 81 24.01 -34.00 0.37
C GLU A 81 22.68 -33.92 -0.41
N GLY A 82 21.61 -34.55 0.09
CA GLY A 82 20.29 -34.57 -0.52
C GLY A 82 20.21 -35.49 -1.74
N LYS A 83 21.22 -36.32 -2.01
CA LYS A 83 21.25 -37.20 -3.19
C LYS A 83 20.52 -38.49 -2.89
N TYR A 84 19.90 -39.05 -3.92
CA TYR A 84 19.22 -40.34 -3.84
C TYR A 84 19.36 -41.13 -5.14
N GLN A 85 19.15 -42.44 -5.04
CA GLN A 85 19.02 -43.35 -6.18
C GLN A 85 17.89 -44.34 -5.88
N ILE A 86 16.95 -44.48 -6.81
CA ILE A 86 15.87 -45.46 -6.75
C ILE A 86 16.00 -46.37 -7.96
N ASP A 87 16.15 -47.67 -7.71
CA ASP A 87 16.16 -48.70 -8.73
C ASP A 87 14.91 -49.58 -8.56
N TRP A 88 14.18 -49.85 -9.64
CA TRP A 88 13.02 -50.73 -9.62
C TRP A 88 12.85 -51.49 -10.93
N SER A 89 11.96 -52.48 -10.93
CA SER A 89 11.62 -53.24 -12.13
C SER A 89 10.11 -53.18 -12.37
N SER A 90 9.69 -53.07 -13.63
CA SER A 90 8.28 -52.99 -14.04
C SER A 90 8.04 -53.72 -15.35
N ASP A 91 6.80 -54.16 -15.59
CA ASP A 91 6.40 -54.75 -16.87
C ASP A 91 6.17 -53.67 -17.96
N VAL A 92 6.27 -52.38 -17.59
CA VAL A 92 6.11 -51.22 -18.48
C VAL A 92 7.48 -50.63 -18.82
N GLU A 93 7.87 -50.62 -20.10
CA GLU A 93 9.19 -50.12 -20.55
C GLU A 93 9.43 -48.62 -20.27
N MET A 94 8.38 -47.81 -20.34
CA MET A 94 8.42 -46.36 -20.05
C MET A 94 7.26 -45.99 -19.14
N PRO A 95 7.34 -46.27 -17.83
CA PRO A 95 6.30 -45.88 -16.88
C PRO A 95 6.23 -44.35 -16.82
N ILE A 96 5.01 -43.82 -16.72
CA ILE A 96 4.79 -42.40 -16.39
C ILE A 96 4.77 -42.31 -14.87
N TYR A 97 5.57 -41.41 -14.30
CA TYR A 97 5.61 -41.18 -12.87
C TYR A 97 5.88 -39.72 -12.54
N ASP A 98 5.57 -39.36 -11.29
CA ASP A 98 6.09 -38.16 -10.65
C ASP A 98 7.08 -38.57 -9.55
N LEU A 99 7.91 -37.65 -9.10
CA LEU A 99 8.85 -37.85 -8.01
C LEU A 99 8.40 -37.00 -6.82
N ILE A 100 8.31 -37.61 -5.64
CA ILE A 100 7.89 -36.92 -4.42
C ILE A 100 9.01 -37.02 -3.41
N ALA A 101 9.29 -35.93 -2.71
CA ALA A 101 10.15 -35.93 -1.53
C ALA A 101 9.36 -35.45 -0.32
N ASN A 102 9.32 -36.25 0.74
CA ASN A 102 8.73 -35.91 2.03
C ASN A 102 9.82 -35.87 3.12
N TRP A 103 9.80 -34.86 3.99
CA TRP A 103 10.74 -34.78 5.11
C TRP A 103 10.12 -34.09 6.32
N GLN A 104 10.79 -34.18 7.46
CA GLN A 104 10.39 -33.46 8.67
C GLN A 104 11.34 -32.30 8.93
N GLN A 105 10.80 -31.12 9.22
CA GLN A 105 11.55 -29.97 9.69
C GLN A 105 10.75 -29.14 10.70
N ALA A 106 11.34 -28.04 11.20
CA ALA A 106 10.59 -27.08 12.00
C ALA A 106 9.46 -26.47 11.15
N ALA A 107 8.27 -26.39 11.73
CA ALA A 107 7.15 -25.71 11.09
C ALA A 107 7.54 -24.25 10.81
N GLU A 108 7.35 -23.80 9.56
CA GLU A 108 7.54 -22.41 9.21
C GLU A 108 6.33 -21.61 9.71
N ALA A 109 6.57 -20.67 10.63
CA ALA A 109 5.54 -19.75 11.12
C ALA A 109 5.36 -18.59 10.13
N SER A 110 4.98 -18.88 8.89
CA SER A 110 4.63 -17.82 7.94
C SER A 110 3.18 -17.40 8.12
N SER A 111 2.94 -16.15 8.52
CA SER A 111 1.60 -15.56 8.47
C SER A 111 1.19 -15.46 7.00
N LYS A 112 0.19 -16.25 6.59
CA LYS A 112 -0.41 -16.10 5.26
C LYS A 112 -1.06 -14.72 5.17
N PRO A 113 -0.76 -13.90 4.15
CA PRO A 113 -1.48 -12.65 3.95
C PRO A 113 -2.97 -12.96 3.80
N ALA A 114 -3.83 -12.03 4.23
CA ALA A 114 -5.24 -12.12 3.89
C ALA A 114 -5.36 -12.05 2.36
N LEU A 115 -6.00 -13.07 1.77
CA LEU A 115 -6.37 -13.10 0.35
C LEU A 115 -7.02 -11.77 -0.04
N LEU A 116 -6.70 -11.30 -1.24
CA LEU A 116 -7.31 -10.11 -1.78
C LEU A 116 -8.82 -10.32 -1.90
N LYS A 117 -9.58 -9.42 -1.28
CA LYS A 117 -11.04 -9.47 -1.27
C LYS A 117 -11.62 -8.47 -2.27
N ALA A 118 -12.02 -9.07 -3.39
CA ALA A 118 -13.14 -8.70 -4.25
C ALA A 118 -12.93 -7.54 -5.23
N ALA A 119 -12.39 -7.85 -6.41
CA ALA A 119 -13.05 -7.62 -7.71
C ALA A 119 -12.14 -8.09 -8.87
N PHE A 120 -12.30 -9.34 -9.32
CA PHE A 120 -11.64 -9.82 -10.53
C PHE A 120 -12.57 -9.68 -11.74
N ARG A 121 -12.00 -9.49 -12.94
CA ARG A 121 -12.80 -9.49 -14.18
C ARG A 121 -13.54 -10.82 -14.34
N PRO A 122 -14.84 -10.82 -14.69
CA PRO A 122 -15.61 -12.05 -14.89
C PRO A 122 -15.00 -13.04 -15.87
N GLU A 123 -14.38 -12.56 -16.94
CA GLU A 123 -13.72 -13.39 -17.97
C GLU A 123 -12.38 -13.98 -17.47
N SER A 124 -11.74 -13.28 -16.52
CA SER A 124 -10.49 -13.69 -15.88
C SER A 124 -10.72 -14.50 -14.60
N LEU A 125 -11.97 -14.73 -14.20
CA LEU A 125 -12.32 -15.47 -12.98
C LEU A 125 -12.32 -16.97 -13.23
N ASN A 126 -11.66 -17.72 -12.34
CA ASN A 126 -11.80 -19.17 -12.30
C ASN A 126 -13.12 -19.56 -11.63
N THR A 127 -14.13 -19.92 -12.43
CA THR A 127 -15.47 -20.31 -11.95
C THR A 127 -15.50 -21.65 -11.20
N ASN A 128 -14.40 -22.43 -11.25
CA ASN A 128 -14.23 -23.66 -10.49
C ASN A 128 -13.46 -23.45 -9.17
N ALA A 129 -12.95 -22.25 -8.90
CA ALA A 129 -12.31 -21.93 -7.62
C ALA A 129 -13.40 -21.82 -6.54
N SER A 130 -13.45 -22.78 -5.62
CA SER A 130 -14.40 -22.72 -4.51
C SER A 130 -13.99 -21.58 -3.56
N SER A 131 -14.93 -20.66 -3.27
CA SER A 131 -14.73 -19.55 -2.32
C SER A 131 -14.75 -19.99 -0.85
N THR A 132 -14.79 -21.30 -0.59
CA THR A 132 -14.70 -21.86 0.75
C THR A 132 -13.24 -22.18 1.05
N ALA A 133 -12.76 -21.80 2.24
CA ALA A 133 -11.42 -22.04 2.77
C ALA A 133 -11.11 -23.54 3.00
N ALA A 134 -11.53 -24.42 2.08
CA ALA A 134 -11.02 -25.77 1.96
C ALA A 134 -9.71 -25.70 1.18
N GLU A 135 -8.64 -26.22 1.77
CA GLU A 135 -7.27 -26.19 1.23
C GLU A 135 -7.24 -26.57 -0.24
N SER A 136 -7.03 -25.59 -1.13
CA SER A 136 -6.71 -25.87 -2.51
C SER A 136 -5.31 -26.48 -2.56
N THR A 137 -5.17 -27.61 -3.25
CA THR A 137 -3.87 -28.30 -3.43
C THR A 137 -2.84 -27.46 -4.18
N SER A 138 -3.25 -26.40 -4.88
CA SER A 138 -2.39 -25.47 -5.63
C SER A 138 -1.69 -24.41 -4.77
N THR A 139 -2.11 -24.21 -3.51
CA THR A 139 -1.48 -23.26 -2.57
C THR A 139 -0.86 -23.93 -1.35
N GLN A 140 -0.73 -25.26 -1.35
CA GLN A 140 -0.07 -26.00 -0.28
C GLN A 140 1.34 -25.43 -0.08
N ALA A 141 1.63 -25.04 1.16
CA ALA A 141 2.96 -24.61 1.55
C ALA A 141 3.89 -25.83 1.44
N VAL A 142 5.13 -25.60 0.99
CA VAL A 142 6.13 -26.67 0.93
C VAL A 142 6.32 -27.27 2.32
N ILE A 143 6.21 -26.47 3.38
CA ILE A 143 6.23 -26.90 4.77
C ILE A 143 4.85 -26.72 5.39
N SER A 144 4.28 -27.79 5.94
CA SER A 144 3.00 -27.73 6.65
C SER A 144 3.15 -27.11 8.05
N MET A 145 2.02 -26.72 8.67
CA MET A 145 1.99 -26.27 10.07
C MET A 145 2.46 -27.34 11.07
N GLU A 146 2.47 -28.61 10.65
CA GLU A 146 2.96 -29.75 11.43
C GLU A 146 4.45 -30.02 11.19
N GLY A 147 5.12 -29.18 10.37
CA GLY A 147 6.53 -29.31 10.04
C GLY A 147 6.83 -30.41 9.01
N VAL A 148 5.83 -30.85 8.25
CA VAL A 148 6.01 -31.83 7.17
C VAL A 148 6.33 -31.08 5.88
N GLY A 149 7.52 -31.32 5.34
CA GLY A 149 7.96 -30.81 4.05
C GLY A 149 7.56 -31.74 2.91
N LYS A 150 7.09 -31.17 1.79
CA LYS A 150 6.73 -31.91 0.58
C LYS A 150 7.10 -31.13 -0.69
N LEU A 151 7.83 -31.80 -1.58
CA LEU A 151 8.09 -31.34 -2.95
C LEU A 151 7.71 -32.43 -3.94
N VAL A 152 7.35 -32.02 -5.14
CA VAL A 152 6.97 -32.92 -6.24
C VAL A 152 7.68 -32.46 -7.51
N ALA A 153 8.06 -33.38 -8.39
CA ALA A 153 8.67 -33.08 -9.66
C ALA A 153 8.12 -34.01 -10.75
N LEU A 154 7.91 -33.48 -11.95
CA LEU A 154 7.58 -34.30 -13.11
C LEU A 154 8.81 -35.14 -13.52
N GLN A 155 8.60 -36.36 -14.03
CA GLN A 155 9.66 -37.26 -14.51
C GLN A 155 10.67 -36.61 -15.47
N GLU A 156 10.27 -35.59 -16.23
CA GLU A 156 11.12 -34.95 -17.25
C GLU A 156 12.32 -34.19 -16.66
N HIS A 157 12.35 -33.96 -15.35
CA HIS A 157 13.47 -33.30 -14.66
C HIS A 157 14.61 -34.24 -14.27
N GLY A 158 14.49 -35.53 -14.58
CA GLY A 158 15.61 -36.47 -14.49
C GLY A 158 16.16 -36.66 -13.07
N GLY A 159 15.31 -36.56 -12.05
CA GLY A 159 15.68 -36.75 -10.64
C GLY A 159 15.85 -35.47 -9.81
N GLU A 160 15.75 -34.29 -10.41
CA GLU A 160 15.80 -33.05 -9.62
C GLU A 160 14.47 -32.80 -8.91
N ILE A 161 14.50 -32.62 -7.59
CA ILE A 161 13.34 -32.26 -6.76
C ILE A 161 13.67 -30.99 -5.98
N ASN A 162 13.02 -29.88 -6.33
CA ASN A 162 13.27 -28.57 -5.74
C ASN A 162 12.04 -27.63 -5.85
N PRO A 163 12.08 -26.39 -5.31
CA PRO A 163 10.94 -25.48 -5.37
C PRO A 163 10.45 -25.19 -6.80
N MET A 164 11.35 -25.15 -7.80
CA MET A 164 10.97 -24.80 -9.17
C MET A 164 10.28 -25.96 -9.88
N THR A 165 10.74 -27.20 -9.66
CA THR A 165 10.05 -28.40 -10.17
C THR A 165 8.69 -28.58 -9.53
N HIS A 166 8.57 -28.24 -8.24
CA HIS A 166 7.31 -28.28 -7.52
C HIS A 166 6.32 -27.22 -8.00
N LEU A 167 6.79 -26.01 -8.27
CA LEU A 167 5.95 -24.96 -8.82
C LEU A 167 5.44 -25.36 -10.23
N GLU A 168 6.30 -25.91 -11.11
CA GLU A 168 5.83 -26.44 -12.40
C GLU A 168 4.77 -27.54 -12.22
N TYR A 169 5.01 -28.49 -11.29
CA TYR A 169 4.03 -29.53 -10.98
C TYR A 169 2.67 -28.95 -10.58
N GLN A 170 2.66 -27.94 -9.68
CA GLN A 170 1.43 -27.27 -9.26
C GLN A 170 0.69 -26.62 -10.43
N ARG A 171 1.41 -25.93 -11.32
CA ARG A 171 0.81 -25.31 -12.53
C ARG A 171 0.25 -26.35 -13.48
N VAL A 172 0.99 -27.43 -13.75
CA VAL A 172 0.54 -28.51 -14.63
C VAL A 172 -0.68 -29.23 -14.06
N ALA A 173 -0.72 -29.50 -12.74
CA ALA A 173 -1.88 -30.07 -12.08
C ALA A 173 -3.13 -29.18 -12.24
N ARG A 174 -2.96 -27.85 -12.10
CA ARG A 174 -4.04 -26.87 -12.30
C ARG A 174 -4.54 -26.85 -13.75
N MET A 175 -3.63 -26.86 -14.73
CA MET A 175 -4.01 -26.95 -16.16
C MET A 175 -4.74 -28.24 -16.49
N ARG A 176 -4.27 -29.39 -15.97
CA ARG A 176 -4.95 -30.69 -16.14
C ARG A 176 -6.36 -30.66 -15.55
N ALA A 177 -6.50 -30.11 -14.34
CA ALA A 177 -7.80 -29.95 -13.68
C ALA A 177 -8.74 -29.01 -14.44
N ALA A 178 -8.20 -28.01 -15.13
CA ALA A 178 -8.94 -27.11 -16.00
C ALA A 178 -9.29 -27.73 -17.39
N GLY A 179 -8.84 -28.96 -17.68
CA GLY A 179 -9.07 -29.62 -18.96
C GLY A 179 -8.22 -29.07 -20.12
N THR A 180 -7.12 -28.37 -19.81
CA THR A 180 -6.17 -27.86 -20.80
C THR A 180 -5.56 -29.02 -21.62
N THR A 181 -5.40 -28.84 -22.93
CA THR A 181 -4.85 -29.90 -23.79
C THR A 181 -3.37 -30.13 -23.52
N SER A 182 -2.87 -31.33 -23.80
CA SER A 182 -1.44 -31.64 -23.62
C SER A 182 -0.50 -30.74 -24.43
N LEU A 183 -0.94 -30.28 -25.61
CA LEU A 183 -0.17 -29.36 -26.44
C LEU A 183 -0.09 -27.95 -25.82
N ASP A 184 -1.22 -27.46 -25.28
CA ASP A 184 -1.26 -26.17 -24.60
C ASP A 184 -0.47 -26.23 -23.28
N ILE A 185 -0.56 -27.33 -22.53
CA ILE A 185 0.27 -27.57 -21.34
C ILE A 185 1.76 -27.48 -21.69
N ALA A 186 2.21 -28.13 -22.77
CA ALA A 186 3.61 -28.05 -23.20
C ALA A 186 4.05 -26.61 -23.55
N THR A 187 3.16 -25.85 -24.19
CA THR A 187 3.40 -24.44 -24.53
C THR A 187 3.51 -23.59 -23.27
N GLN A 188 2.57 -23.75 -22.33
CA GLN A 188 2.56 -23.03 -21.06
C GLN A 188 3.76 -23.39 -20.17
N ARG A 189 4.19 -24.66 -20.13
CA ARG A 189 5.43 -25.06 -19.45
C ARG A 189 6.67 -24.36 -20.00
N THR A 190 6.72 -24.13 -21.31
CA THR A 190 7.82 -23.40 -21.95
C THR A 190 7.81 -21.92 -21.53
N LEU A 191 6.62 -21.30 -21.47
CA LEU A 191 6.47 -19.93 -20.99
C LEU A 191 6.84 -19.82 -19.51
N LEU A 192 6.36 -20.73 -18.67
CA LEU A 192 6.70 -20.78 -17.25
C LEU A 192 8.22 -20.90 -17.05
N ALA A 193 8.91 -21.76 -17.81
CA ALA A 193 10.36 -21.86 -17.71
C ALA A 193 11.07 -20.53 -18.01
N ALA A 194 10.60 -19.77 -19.01
CA ALA A 194 11.13 -18.45 -19.32
C ALA A 194 10.85 -17.43 -18.20
N LEU A 195 9.63 -17.43 -17.65
CA LEU A 195 9.26 -16.58 -16.51
C LEU A 195 10.12 -16.87 -15.29
N LEU A 196 10.36 -18.15 -14.96
CA LEU A 196 11.18 -18.52 -13.80
C LEU A 196 12.64 -18.11 -13.95
N LEU A 197 13.22 -18.17 -15.15
CA LEU A 197 14.56 -17.64 -15.40
C LEU A 197 14.60 -16.13 -15.17
N THR A 198 13.60 -15.40 -15.65
CA THR A 198 13.46 -13.96 -15.42
C THR A 198 13.28 -13.65 -13.93
N ILE A 199 12.31 -14.26 -13.24
CA ILE A 199 11.99 -14.00 -11.83
C ILE A 199 13.22 -14.25 -10.95
N TYR A 200 13.89 -15.39 -11.09
CA TYR A 200 15.00 -15.74 -10.22
C TYR A 200 16.36 -15.20 -10.68
N ASP A 201 16.40 -14.45 -11.78
CA ASP A 201 17.62 -13.91 -12.41
C ASP A 201 18.66 -14.99 -12.69
N ARG A 202 18.27 -16.00 -13.47
CA ARG A 202 19.09 -17.19 -13.74
C ARG A 202 19.18 -17.47 -15.23
N ASP A 203 20.30 -18.08 -15.61
CA ASP A 203 20.51 -18.65 -16.94
C ASP A 203 20.30 -20.17 -16.95
N GLY A 204 19.97 -20.71 -18.12
CA GLY A 204 19.95 -22.16 -18.35
C GLY A 204 18.61 -22.81 -18.05
N ASN A 205 18.61 -23.92 -17.31
CA ASN A 205 17.38 -24.65 -16.96
C ASN A 205 16.90 -24.20 -15.57
N PRO A 206 15.72 -23.56 -15.44
CA PRO A 206 15.23 -23.07 -14.15
C PRO A 206 14.99 -24.20 -13.14
N TYR A 207 14.72 -25.41 -13.63
CA TYR A 207 14.41 -26.59 -12.83
C TYR A 207 15.64 -27.32 -12.28
N LYS A 208 16.86 -26.92 -12.66
CA LYS A 208 18.10 -27.40 -12.04
C LYS A 208 18.55 -26.41 -11.00
N LEU A 209 18.36 -26.71 -9.72
CA LEU A 209 18.73 -25.82 -8.61
C LEU A 209 19.76 -26.50 -7.71
N SER A 210 20.97 -25.94 -7.60
CA SER A 210 21.98 -26.49 -6.69
C SER A 210 21.65 -26.17 -5.22
N THR A 211 22.24 -26.94 -4.31
CA THR A 211 22.19 -26.69 -2.87
C THR A 211 22.60 -25.25 -2.54
N GLU A 212 23.71 -24.77 -3.08
CA GLU A 212 24.23 -23.42 -2.84
C GLU A 212 23.29 -22.34 -3.39
N GLN A 213 22.72 -22.57 -4.58
CA GLN A 213 21.77 -21.63 -5.19
C GLN A 213 20.48 -21.52 -4.37
N SER A 214 19.96 -22.64 -3.86
CA SER A 214 18.76 -22.64 -3.03
C SER A 214 18.94 -21.98 -1.66
N LEU A 215 20.19 -21.92 -1.18
CA LEU A 215 20.59 -21.27 0.08
C LEU A 215 20.91 -19.78 -0.10
N ALA A 216 21.03 -19.30 -1.34
CA ALA A 216 21.39 -17.92 -1.59
C ALA A 216 20.30 -16.98 -1.05
N PRO A 217 20.65 -15.93 -0.29
CA PRO A 217 19.67 -14.98 0.24
C PRO A 217 18.74 -14.41 -0.85
N GLU A 218 19.30 -14.05 -2.00
CA GLU A 218 18.56 -13.55 -3.16
C GLU A 218 17.49 -14.53 -3.66
N PHE A 219 17.79 -15.84 -3.65
CA PHE A 219 16.83 -16.87 -4.03
C PHE A 219 15.72 -17.00 -2.98
N ILE A 220 16.09 -17.06 -1.70
CA ILE A 220 15.15 -17.19 -0.59
C ILE A 220 14.19 -16.00 -0.55
N ASP A 221 14.70 -14.77 -0.68
CA ASP A 221 13.89 -13.55 -0.68
C ASP A 221 12.96 -13.50 -1.89
N THR A 222 13.47 -13.81 -3.09
CA THR A 222 12.63 -13.87 -4.30
C THR A 222 11.56 -14.96 -4.19
N TYR A 223 11.90 -16.13 -3.63
CA TYR A 223 10.96 -17.22 -3.40
C TYR A 223 9.86 -16.80 -2.41
N ARG A 224 10.21 -16.11 -1.31
CA ARG A 224 9.25 -15.58 -0.33
C ARG A 224 8.29 -14.58 -0.95
N LEU A 225 8.80 -13.65 -1.75
CA LEU A 225 7.98 -12.69 -2.49
C LEU A 225 7.02 -13.40 -3.45
N HIS A 226 7.51 -14.38 -4.22
CA HIS A 226 6.68 -15.14 -5.15
C HIS A 226 5.58 -15.92 -4.40
N ARG A 227 5.92 -16.63 -3.32
CA ARG A 227 4.92 -17.32 -2.47
C ARG A 227 3.92 -16.36 -1.84
N HIS A 228 4.34 -15.15 -1.47
CA HIS A 228 3.44 -14.13 -0.94
C HIS A 228 2.42 -13.69 -2.00
N LEU A 229 2.85 -13.45 -3.24
CA LEU A 229 1.95 -13.13 -4.35
C LEU A 229 0.97 -14.27 -4.64
N GLU A 230 1.43 -15.53 -4.64
CA GLU A 230 0.54 -16.69 -4.78
C GLU A 230 -0.48 -16.76 -3.66
N ALA A 231 -0.10 -16.49 -2.41
CA ALA A 231 -1.02 -16.46 -1.28
C ALA A 231 -1.97 -15.26 -1.31
N LEU A 232 -1.53 -14.14 -1.88
CA LEU A 232 -2.29 -12.90 -1.96
C LEU A 232 -3.38 -12.99 -3.06
N ILE A 233 -3.02 -13.53 -4.23
CA ILE A 233 -3.91 -13.68 -5.40
C ILE A 233 -4.72 -15.00 -5.34
N GLY A 234 -4.13 -16.07 -4.80
CA GLY A 234 -4.73 -17.40 -4.75
C GLY A 234 -5.09 -17.96 -6.13
N ASP A 235 -6.08 -18.85 -6.17
CA ASP A 235 -6.55 -19.49 -7.40
C ASP A 235 -7.64 -18.69 -8.14
N GLN A 236 -7.75 -17.39 -7.88
CA GLN A 236 -8.88 -16.57 -8.33
C GLN A 236 -8.85 -16.31 -9.85
N LEU A 237 -7.65 -16.27 -10.44
CA LEU A 237 -7.45 -16.03 -11.87
C LEU A 237 -7.57 -17.31 -12.70
N SER A 238 -8.26 -17.25 -13.84
CA SER A 238 -8.41 -18.36 -14.79
C SER A 238 -7.11 -18.68 -15.51
N ASP A 239 -6.27 -17.68 -15.73
CA ASP A 239 -4.91 -17.85 -16.21
C ASP A 239 -4.03 -18.48 -15.12
N VAL A 240 -3.44 -19.62 -15.44
CA VAL A 240 -2.64 -20.41 -14.51
C VAL A 240 -1.28 -19.77 -14.24
N LEU A 241 -0.75 -18.97 -15.17
CA LEU A 241 0.57 -18.34 -15.06
C LEU A 241 0.52 -16.86 -14.63
N ALA A 242 -0.67 -16.32 -14.36
CA ALA A 242 -0.82 -14.89 -14.05
C ALA A 242 0.05 -14.42 -12.87
N VAL A 243 0.19 -15.24 -11.82
CA VAL A 243 1.05 -14.88 -10.67
C VAL A 243 2.53 -14.81 -11.09
N ASP A 244 2.97 -15.77 -11.90
CA ASP A 244 4.33 -15.84 -12.41
C ASP A 244 4.64 -14.64 -13.33
N ASP A 245 3.68 -14.29 -14.20
CA ASP A 245 3.78 -13.13 -15.09
C ASP A 245 3.87 -11.81 -14.30
N ILE A 246 2.96 -11.59 -13.36
CA ILE A 246 2.98 -10.41 -12.48
C ILE A 246 4.30 -10.34 -11.70
N MET A 247 4.72 -11.45 -11.07
CA MET A 247 5.98 -11.51 -10.32
C MET A 247 7.17 -11.15 -11.21
N SER A 248 7.18 -11.60 -12.48
CA SER A 248 8.26 -11.26 -13.42
C SER A 248 8.35 -9.77 -13.73
N THR A 249 7.22 -9.06 -13.71
CA THR A 249 7.14 -7.62 -13.98
C THR A 249 7.51 -6.77 -12.76
N ILE A 250 7.03 -7.14 -11.55
CA ILE A 250 7.15 -6.30 -10.36
C ILE A 250 8.25 -6.72 -9.38
N ARG A 251 9.02 -7.79 -9.66
CA ARG A 251 10.05 -8.31 -8.75
C ARG A 251 10.99 -7.23 -8.21
N ASP A 252 11.55 -6.41 -9.08
CA ASP A 252 12.57 -5.43 -8.67
C ASP A 252 11.94 -4.34 -7.80
N GLN A 253 10.70 -3.93 -8.08
CA GLN A 253 9.96 -2.99 -7.24
C GLN A 253 9.62 -3.59 -5.88
N LEU A 254 9.26 -4.88 -5.81
CA LEU A 254 9.06 -5.58 -4.53
C LEU A 254 10.35 -5.63 -3.71
N LYS A 255 11.50 -5.88 -4.33
CA LYS A 255 12.80 -5.85 -3.67
C LYS A 255 13.12 -4.46 -3.13
N THR A 256 12.90 -3.41 -3.93
CA THR A 256 13.05 -2.01 -3.46
C THR A 256 12.18 -1.73 -2.24
N LEU A 257 10.92 -2.16 -2.23
CA LEU A 257 10.02 -1.96 -1.08
C LEU A 257 10.55 -2.65 0.20
N VAL A 258 11.10 -3.86 0.08
CA VAL A 258 11.73 -4.56 1.21
C VAL A 258 12.96 -3.79 1.68
N GLU A 259 13.83 -3.37 0.77
CA GLU A 259 15.06 -2.63 1.09
C GLU A 259 14.76 -1.29 1.80
N GLU A 260 13.79 -0.52 1.30
CA GLU A 260 13.36 0.75 1.87
C GLU A 260 12.73 0.60 3.26
N SER A 261 12.11 -0.55 3.55
CA SER A 261 11.54 -0.83 4.87
C SER A 261 12.61 -1.01 5.97
N GLY A 262 13.85 -1.38 5.59
CA GLY A 262 14.91 -1.74 6.54
C GLY A 262 14.64 -3.03 7.33
N MET A 263 13.60 -3.80 6.99
CA MET A 263 13.23 -5.07 7.60
C MET A 263 13.73 -6.25 6.77
N SER A 264 13.72 -7.46 7.35
CA SER A 264 13.89 -8.68 6.55
C SER A 264 12.66 -8.88 5.66
N THR A 265 12.83 -9.56 4.52
CA THR A 265 11.70 -9.90 3.61
C THR A 265 10.56 -10.60 4.34
N GLU A 266 10.90 -11.50 5.27
CA GLU A 266 9.93 -12.25 6.06
C GLU A 266 9.14 -11.34 7.01
N ASP A 267 9.82 -10.52 7.80
CA ASP A 267 9.17 -9.59 8.73
C ASP A 267 8.34 -8.53 7.99
N TYR A 268 8.86 -8.02 6.88
CA TYR A 268 8.16 -7.02 6.06
C TYR A 268 6.85 -7.58 5.52
N LEU A 269 6.88 -8.76 4.89
CA LEU A 269 5.68 -9.40 4.35
C LEU A 269 4.70 -9.83 5.46
N ALA A 270 5.20 -10.25 6.62
CA ALA A 270 4.36 -10.59 7.78
C ALA A 270 3.58 -9.39 8.33
N SER A 271 4.05 -8.16 8.07
CA SER A 271 3.33 -6.93 8.44
C SER A 271 2.14 -6.58 7.54
N ASP A 272 1.92 -7.35 6.47
CA ASP A 272 0.89 -7.10 5.44
C ASP A 272 0.92 -5.67 4.85
N PRO A 273 2.04 -5.28 4.21
CA PRO A 273 2.29 -3.89 3.84
C PRO A 273 1.40 -3.43 2.68
N MET A 274 0.72 -2.29 2.85
CA MET A 274 -0.13 -1.69 1.81
C MET A 274 0.63 -1.39 0.51
N ALA A 275 1.91 -1.06 0.58
CA ALA A 275 2.74 -0.80 -0.60
C ALA A 275 2.83 -2.02 -1.52
N VAL A 276 2.94 -3.24 -0.96
CA VAL A 276 2.91 -4.49 -1.75
C VAL A 276 1.53 -4.69 -2.38
N ARG A 277 0.45 -4.41 -1.63
CA ARG A 277 -0.92 -4.51 -2.15
C ARG A 277 -1.17 -3.53 -3.30
N PHE A 278 -0.71 -2.28 -3.19
CA PHE A 278 -0.79 -1.30 -4.27
C PHE A 278 -0.04 -1.75 -5.51
N LEU A 279 1.20 -2.24 -5.34
CA LEU A 279 2.02 -2.68 -6.44
C LEU A 279 1.40 -3.86 -7.19
N VAL A 280 0.94 -4.88 -6.47
CA VAL A 280 0.26 -6.05 -7.05
C VAL A 280 -1.05 -5.64 -7.72
N ASN A 281 -1.85 -4.78 -7.07
CA ASN A 281 -3.09 -4.26 -7.64
C ASN A 281 -2.86 -3.53 -8.97
N ASN A 282 -1.90 -2.63 -9.01
CA ASN A 282 -1.64 -1.81 -10.19
C ASN A 282 -1.09 -2.66 -11.33
N ALA A 283 -0.26 -3.66 -11.04
CA ALA A 283 0.21 -4.62 -12.03
C ALA A 283 -0.96 -5.45 -12.61
N LEU A 284 -1.88 -5.92 -11.77
CA LEU A 284 -3.06 -6.66 -12.24
C LEU A 284 -4.01 -5.81 -13.10
N ILE A 285 -4.16 -4.51 -12.81
CA ILE A 285 -4.89 -3.58 -13.68
C ILE A 285 -4.17 -3.41 -15.02
N ALA A 286 -2.85 -3.22 -14.99
CA ALA A 286 -2.03 -2.97 -16.17
C ALA A 286 -2.02 -4.18 -17.13
N GLU A 287 -1.95 -5.39 -16.59
CA GLU A 287 -2.04 -6.66 -17.33
C GLU A 287 -3.50 -7.08 -17.59
N GLU A 288 -4.46 -6.19 -17.36
CA GLU A 288 -5.87 -6.39 -17.71
C GLU A 288 -6.56 -7.58 -17.02
N TYR A 289 -6.02 -8.06 -15.89
CA TYR A 289 -6.63 -9.12 -15.09
C TYR A 289 -7.82 -8.60 -14.26
N ILE A 290 -7.81 -7.31 -13.90
CA ILE A 290 -8.86 -6.64 -13.11
C ILE A 290 -9.19 -5.26 -13.69
N GLU A 291 -10.38 -4.73 -13.41
CA GLU A 291 -10.78 -3.34 -13.79
C GLU A 291 -10.80 -2.39 -12.59
N THR A 292 -11.06 -2.94 -11.41
CA THR A 292 -11.20 -2.19 -10.17
C THR A 292 -10.25 -2.76 -9.13
N PRO A 293 -9.96 -2.00 -8.06
CA PRO A 293 -9.09 -2.51 -7.02
C PRO A 293 -9.59 -3.82 -6.39
N ILE A 294 -8.66 -4.74 -6.13
CA ILE A 294 -8.93 -6.09 -5.59
C ILE A 294 -8.99 -6.16 -4.07
N ASP A 295 -8.67 -5.07 -3.38
CA ASP A 295 -8.66 -5.00 -1.93
C ASP A 295 -9.60 -3.88 -1.44
N ALA A 296 -10.45 -4.20 -0.46
CA ALA A 296 -11.36 -3.25 0.15
C ALA A 296 -10.65 -2.07 0.86
N LYS A 297 -9.35 -2.18 1.16
CA LYS A 297 -8.50 -1.14 1.71
C LYS A 297 -7.96 -0.18 0.64
N ILE A 298 -8.04 -0.54 -0.64
CA ILE A 298 -7.60 0.33 -1.75
C ILE A 298 -8.77 1.18 -2.23
N MET A 299 -8.50 2.45 -2.49
CA MET A 299 -9.44 3.43 -3.03
C MET A 299 -9.75 3.10 -4.50
N SER A 300 -11.04 2.91 -4.80
CA SER A 300 -11.62 2.79 -6.13
C SER A 300 -12.10 4.15 -6.65
N ASP A 301 -12.46 4.22 -7.93
CA ASP A 301 -13.03 5.42 -8.53
C ASP A 301 -14.30 5.90 -7.79
N ALA A 302 -15.13 4.97 -7.30
CA ALA A 302 -16.31 5.30 -6.51
C ALA A 302 -15.95 5.92 -5.16
N ASP A 303 -14.88 5.43 -4.51
CA ASP A 303 -14.40 6.02 -3.26
C ASP A 303 -13.85 7.43 -3.51
N TRP A 304 -13.09 7.64 -4.59
CA TRP A 304 -12.59 8.95 -4.96
C TRP A 304 -13.71 9.93 -5.35
N GLN A 305 -14.78 9.46 -5.97
CA GLN A 305 -15.98 10.29 -6.20
C GLN A 305 -16.58 10.78 -4.88
N VAL A 306 -16.70 9.92 -3.88
CA VAL A 306 -17.18 10.30 -2.53
C VAL A 306 -16.26 11.33 -1.88
N ILE A 307 -14.93 11.14 -1.98
CA ILE A 307 -13.96 12.09 -1.44
C ILE A 307 -14.07 13.43 -2.17
N ASN A 308 -14.08 13.45 -3.51
CA ASN A 308 -14.12 14.68 -4.28
C ASN A 308 -15.38 15.49 -4.02
N SER A 309 -16.55 14.82 -4.02
CA SER A 309 -17.83 15.48 -3.77
C SER A 309 -17.94 16.08 -2.36
N HIS A 310 -17.14 15.62 -1.39
CA HIS A 310 -17.26 16.05 0.01
C HIS A 310 -16.07 16.86 0.51
N PHE A 311 -14.92 16.79 -0.16
CA PHE A 311 -13.67 17.38 0.30
C PHE A 311 -13.19 18.55 -0.57
N LEU A 312 -13.54 18.58 -1.86
CA LEU A 312 -12.93 19.50 -2.83
C LEU A 312 -13.93 20.41 -3.54
N GLU A 313 -15.22 20.06 -3.55
CA GLU A 313 -16.26 20.89 -4.16
C GLU A 313 -16.91 21.77 -3.08
N ASP A 314 -16.67 23.08 -3.14
CA ASP A 314 -17.14 24.09 -2.17
C ASP A 314 -18.67 24.17 -2.04
N ASP A 315 -19.41 23.73 -3.07
CA ASP A 315 -20.88 23.82 -3.14
C ASP A 315 -21.61 22.55 -2.63
N GLN A 316 -20.88 21.55 -2.14
CA GLN A 316 -21.43 20.22 -1.87
C GLN A 316 -21.38 19.80 -0.39
N LEU A 317 -22.09 18.72 -0.09
CA LEU A 317 -22.37 18.22 1.26
C LEU A 317 -21.10 17.72 1.97
N HIS A 318 -20.33 18.61 2.59
CA HIS A 318 -19.18 18.21 3.42
C HIS A 318 -19.63 17.23 4.52
N SER A 319 -18.96 16.09 4.58
CA SER A 319 -19.27 14.97 5.47
C SER A 319 -17.99 14.56 6.19
N ASN A 320 -17.51 15.43 7.07
CA ASN A 320 -16.24 15.25 7.78
C ASN A 320 -16.47 15.31 9.28
N PHE A 321 -15.78 14.43 10.01
CA PHE A 321 -15.71 14.47 11.46
C PHE A 321 -14.25 14.54 11.89
N THR A 322 -13.92 15.49 12.76
CA THR A 322 -12.60 15.56 13.38
C THR A 322 -12.74 15.43 14.88
N LEU A 323 -11.83 14.70 15.50
CA LEU A 323 -11.74 14.57 16.95
C LEU A 323 -10.28 14.71 17.38
N ALA A 324 -10.02 15.73 18.19
CA ALA A 324 -8.73 16.00 18.79
C ALA A 324 -8.42 15.02 19.93
N PRO A 325 -7.14 14.78 20.25
CA PRO A 325 -6.76 14.01 21.42
C PRO A 325 -7.21 14.65 22.74
N ALA A 326 -7.16 13.87 23.83
CA ALA A 326 -7.55 14.33 25.17
C ALA A 326 -6.68 15.51 25.68
N THR A 327 -5.42 15.59 25.25
CA THR A 327 -4.51 16.72 25.53
C THR A 327 -5.06 18.05 24.99
N LEU A 328 -5.84 17.98 23.90
CA LEU A 328 -6.53 19.11 23.28
C LEU A 328 -8.03 19.12 23.62
N ARG A 329 -8.37 18.65 24.82
CA ARG A 329 -9.73 18.63 25.40
C ARG A 329 -10.77 17.89 24.57
N SER A 330 -10.34 16.98 23.71
CA SER A 330 -11.23 16.23 22.81
C SER A 330 -12.21 17.14 22.09
N LEU A 331 -11.70 18.27 21.59
CA LEU A 331 -12.43 19.13 20.65
C LEU A 331 -12.84 18.30 19.44
N PHE A 332 -14.07 18.47 18.97
CA PHE A 332 -14.55 17.79 17.79
C PHE A 332 -15.38 18.71 16.90
N THR A 333 -15.35 18.42 15.60
CA THR A 333 -16.19 19.08 14.60
C THR A 333 -16.91 18.03 13.77
N LEU A 334 -18.12 18.37 13.32
CA LEU A 334 -18.88 17.62 12.33
C LEU A 334 -19.42 18.60 11.30
N THR A 335 -19.04 18.43 10.04
CA THR A 335 -19.76 18.99 8.88
C THR A 335 -20.73 17.93 8.37
N TYR A 336 -22.00 18.31 8.11
CA TYR A 336 -23.08 17.33 7.92
C TYR A 336 -24.06 17.69 6.80
N GLY A 337 -23.54 18.08 5.64
CA GLY A 337 -24.38 18.32 4.47
C GLY A 337 -25.11 19.67 4.47
N THR A 338 -24.53 20.68 5.12
CA THR A 338 -24.82 22.07 4.82
C THR A 338 -23.48 22.79 4.91
N PRO A 339 -22.93 23.34 3.81
CA PRO A 339 -21.55 23.84 3.79
C PRO A 339 -21.24 24.82 4.91
N ASP A 340 -22.22 25.65 5.23
CA ASP A 340 -22.06 26.72 6.22
C ASP A 340 -22.33 26.28 7.68
N LEU A 341 -22.78 25.03 7.90
CA LEU A 341 -23.10 24.54 9.25
C LEU A 341 -22.08 23.54 9.73
N THR A 342 -21.42 23.88 10.83
CA THR A 342 -20.49 22.99 11.53
C THR A 342 -20.96 22.78 12.96
N PHE A 343 -21.17 21.53 13.37
CA PHE A 343 -21.36 21.22 14.79
C PHE A 343 -19.99 21.20 15.46
N VAL A 344 -19.78 22.06 16.45
CA VAL A 344 -18.52 22.15 17.20
C VAL A 344 -18.78 21.78 18.64
N GLY A 345 -17.92 20.93 19.21
CA GLY A 345 -18.04 20.51 20.59
C GLY A 345 -16.71 20.16 21.27
N SER A 346 -16.80 19.88 22.55
CA SER A 346 -15.67 19.44 23.38
C SER A 346 -16.15 18.51 24.48
N ILE A 347 -15.22 17.75 25.06
CA ILE A 347 -15.51 16.85 26.17
C ILE A 347 -14.75 17.35 27.39
N VAL A 348 -15.51 17.69 28.43
CA VAL A 348 -14.96 18.20 29.70
C VAL A 348 -15.49 17.32 30.81
N GLU A 349 -14.59 16.66 31.54
CA GLU A 349 -14.93 15.76 32.66
C GLU A 349 -15.94 14.66 32.28
N GLY A 350 -15.81 14.12 31.07
CA GLY A 350 -16.70 13.07 30.54
C GLY A 350 -18.08 13.57 30.09
N LYS A 351 -18.35 14.87 30.17
CA LYS A 351 -19.56 15.49 29.64
C LYS A 351 -19.29 16.12 28.28
N VAL A 352 -20.16 15.82 27.31
CA VAL A 352 -20.12 16.41 25.98
C VAL A 352 -20.84 17.76 26.00
N ASN A 353 -20.19 18.79 25.46
CA ASN A 353 -20.79 20.10 25.21
C ASN A 353 -20.63 20.41 23.72
N GLY A 354 -21.60 21.06 23.11
CA GLY A 354 -21.51 21.43 21.70
C GLY A 354 -22.64 22.34 21.24
N ARG A 355 -22.45 22.93 20.07
CA ARG A 355 -23.43 23.80 19.41
C ARG A 355 -23.21 23.76 17.89
N VAL A 356 -24.22 24.16 17.15
CA VAL A 356 -24.08 24.47 15.72
C VAL A 356 -23.45 25.85 15.59
N PHE A 357 -22.40 25.94 14.80
CA PHE A 357 -21.82 27.16 14.26
C PHE A 357 -22.35 27.35 12.84
N ASP A 358 -22.77 28.57 12.52
CA ASP A 358 -23.38 28.94 11.25
C ASP A 358 -22.53 30.06 10.64
N ASP A 359 -21.87 29.76 9.53
CA ASP A 359 -20.91 30.65 8.88
C ASP A 359 -21.53 31.46 7.72
N ARG A 360 -22.85 31.37 7.51
CA ARG A 360 -23.55 32.14 6.45
C ARG A 360 -23.46 33.64 6.60
N ASP A 361 -23.25 34.10 7.84
CA ASP A 361 -23.08 35.51 8.16
C ASP A 361 -21.61 35.95 8.06
N GLY A 362 -20.69 35.03 7.78
CA GLY A 362 -19.29 35.31 7.46
C GLY A 362 -19.19 35.99 6.11
N THR A 363 -18.54 37.15 6.06
CA THR A 363 -18.03 37.67 4.79
C THR A 363 -16.84 36.81 4.42
N ASP A 364 -16.98 35.94 3.41
CA ASP A 364 -15.83 35.28 2.79
C ASP A 364 -14.91 36.39 2.26
N THR A 365 -13.84 36.68 3.01
CA THR A 365 -12.89 37.70 2.64
C THR A 365 -11.85 37.02 1.76
N PRO A 366 -11.84 37.28 0.44
CA PRO A 366 -10.96 36.55 -0.45
C PRO A 366 -9.50 36.75 -0.03
N GLU A 367 -8.78 35.66 0.18
CA GLU A 367 -7.34 35.70 0.46
C GLU A 367 -6.53 35.69 -0.85
N GLU A 368 -5.36 36.33 -0.82
CA GLU A 368 -4.33 36.15 -1.84
C GLU A 368 -3.05 35.61 -1.20
N CYS A 369 -2.43 34.63 -1.83
CA CYS A 369 -1.27 33.93 -1.30
C CYS A 369 -0.02 34.24 -2.13
N TRP A 370 1.14 34.35 -1.48
CA TRP A 370 2.40 34.62 -2.15
C TRP A 370 2.86 33.39 -2.93
N ASN A 371 2.95 33.52 -4.25
CA ASN A 371 3.49 32.48 -5.11
C ASN A 371 4.99 32.69 -5.34
N LYS A 372 5.82 31.78 -4.83
CA LYS A 372 7.28 31.90 -4.90
C LYS A 372 7.83 31.84 -6.34
N GLU A 373 7.21 31.06 -7.21
CA GLU A 373 7.63 30.91 -8.61
C GLU A 373 7.26 32.13 -9.44
N LEU A 374 6.03 32.62 -9.28
CA LEU A 374 5.54 33.80 -10.01
C LEU A 374 6.01 35.13 -9.39
N LYS A 375 6.44 35.12 -8.12
CA LYS A 375 6.93 36.27 -7.35
C LYS A 375 5.91 37.40 -7.19
N HIS A 376 4.64 37.02 -7.00
CA HIS A 376 3.57 37.95 -6.64
C HIS A 376 2.48 37.24 -5.84
N TRP A 377 1.57 38.04 -5.27
CA TRP A 377 0.35 37.54 -4.63
C TRP A 377 -0.61 37.04 -5.71
N VAL A 378 -1.19 35.86 -5.49
CA VAL A 378 -2.05 35.17 -6.44
C VAL A 378 -3.38 34.85 -5.77
N ILE A 379 -4.45 34.98 -6.54
CA ILE A 379 -5.78 34.49 -6.19
C ILE A 379 -6.13 33.30 -7.09
N GLU A 380 -7.03 32.45 -6.61
CA GLU A 380 -7.61 31.42 -7.45
C GLU A 380 -8.34 32.04 -8.65
N GLY A 381 -8.07 31.51 -9.85
CA GLY A 381 -8.59 32.05 -11.12
C GLY A 381 -7.80 33.24 -11.70
N ASP A 382 -6.66 33.63 -11.12
CA ASP A 382 -5.76 34.59 -11.76
C ASP A 382 -5.23 34.05 -13.10
N LYS A 383 -5.10 34.92 -14.12
CA LYS A 383 -4.81 34.47 -15.50
C LYS A 383 -3.45 33.80 -15.65
N ASP A 384 -2.49 34.24 -14.85
CA ASP A 384 -1.11 33.79 -14.90
C ASP A 384 -0.85 32.59 -13.97
N TYR A 385 -1.86 32.16 -13.21
CA TYR A 385 -1.82 30.99 -12.35
C TYR A 385 -2.78 29.91 -12.85
N GLN A 386 -2.27 28.70 -13.04
CA GLN A 386 -3.09 27.53 -13.29
C GLN A 386 -2.71 26.49 -12.24
N PRO A 387 -3.63 26.11 -11.34
CA PRO A 387 -3.32 25.08 -10.36
C PRO A 387 -3.00 23.77 -11.08
N PRO A 388 -2.00 23.00 -10.62
CA PRO A 388 -1.74 21.68 -11.14
C PRO A 388 -2.97 20.78 -10.96
N GLU A 389 -3.16 19.87 -11.90
CA GLU A 389 -4.23 18.86 -11.80
C GLU A 389 -4.01 17.99 -10.55
N ILE A 390 -5.10 17.74 -9.83
CA ILE A 390 -5.09 16.87 -8.65
C ILE A 390 -4.80 15.44 -9.12
N LYS A 391 -3.81 14.81 -8.50
CA LYS A 391 -3.43 13.43 -8.81
C LYS A 391 -3.90 12.49 -7.71
N TYR A 392 -4.43 11.35 -8.12
CA TYR A 392 -4.85 10.27 -7.25
C TYR A 392 -3.95 9.07 -7.51
N GLU A 393 -3.20 8.63 -6.51
CA GLU A 393 -2.29 7.50 -6.62
C GLU A 393 -2.21 6.80 -5.26
N ASN A 394 -2.39 5.48 -5.20
CA ASN A 394 -2.14 4.66 -4.00
C ASN A 394 -2.74 5.25 -2.71
N ASN A 395 -4.07 5.33 -2.64
CA ASN A 395 -4.83 5.96 -1.55
C ASN A 395 -4.37 7.38 -1.18
N THR A 396 -3.67 8.08 -2.08
CA THR A 396 -3.10 9.40 -1.82
C THR A 396 -3.62 10.38 -2.84
N LEU A 397 -4.02 11.55 -2.36
CA LEU A 397 -4.36 12.72 -3.15
C LEU A 397 -3.18 13.68 -3.10
N GLN A 398 -2.70 14.13 -4.26
CA GLN A 398 -1.65 15.13 -4.39
C GLN A 398 -2.20 16.38 -5.07
N THR A 399 -2.00 17.53 -4.44
CA THR A 399 -2.40 18.85 -4.93
C THR A 399 -1.40 19.90 -4.45
N VAL A 400 -1.71 21.19 -4.58
CA VAL A 400 -0.98 22.32 -4.00
C VAL A 400 -1.90 23.21 -3.19
N TYR A 401 -1.33 23.99 -2.27
CA TYR A 401 -2.08 25.03 -1.58
C TYR A 401 -2.54 26.09 -2.58
N SER A 402 -3.83 26.48 -2.55
CA SER A 402 -4.42 27.39 -3.54
C SER A 402 -3.62 28.69 -3.67
N GLY A 403 -3.37 29.12 -4.92
CA GLY A 403 -2.54 30.27 -5.25
C GLY A 403 -1.01 30.06 -5.16
N THR A 404 -0.53 28.89 -4.77
CA THR A 404 0.92 28.61 -4.59
C THR A 404 1.40 27.41 -5.41
N SER A 405 2.69 27.09 -5.33
CA SER A 405 3.24 25.81 -5.80
C SER A 405 3.61 24.86 -4.65
N VAL A 406 3.20 25.16 -3.41
CA VAL A 406 3.52 24.36 -2.23
C VAL A 406 2.73 23.05 -2.25
N PRO A 407 3.39 21.88 -2.32
CA PRO A 407 2.71 20.60 -2.36
C PRO A 407 1.87 20.31 -1.11
N ILE A 408 0.66 19.80 -1.34
CA ILE A 408 -0.20 19.19 -0.34
C ILE A 408 -0.38 17.71 -0.70
N THR A 409 -0.16 16.84 0.27
CA THR A 409 -0.38 15.40 0.13
C THR A 409 -1.39 14.95 1.18
N ILE A 410 -2.46 14.27 0.76
CA ILE A 410 -3.48 13.74 1.65
C ILE A 410 -3.53 12.22 1.52
N GLU A 411 -3.17 11.52 2.59
CA GLU A 411 -3.17 10.06 2.64
C GLU A 411 -4.47 9.56 3.26
N PHE A 412 -5.10 8.57 2.62
CA PHE A 412 -6.34 7.96 3.05
C PHE A 412 -6.12 6.52 3.52
N THR A 413 -6.73 6.18 4.66
CA THR A 413 -6.92 4.80 5.09
C THR A 413 -8.40 4.48 5.06
N LYS A 414 -8.78 3.50 4.23
CA LYS A 414 -10.15 3.06 4.04
C LYS A 414 -10.49 1.94 5.00
N TYR A 415 -11.62 2.06 5.68
CA TYR A 415 -12.15 1.05 6.59
C TYR A 415 -13.58 0.67 6.20
N SER A 416 -13.94 -0.59 6.38
CA SER A 416 -15.34 -0.99 6.39
C SER A 416 -16.02 -0.47 7.65
N GLY A 417 -17.18 0.18 7.53
CA GLY A 417 -17.93 0.72 8.69
C GLY A 417 -18.42 -0.33 9.69
N THR A 418 -18.43 -1.61 9.31
CA THR A 418 -18.75 -2.75 10.20
C THR A 418 -17.54 -3.64 10.50
N GLY A 419 -16.36 -3.29 9.97
CA GLY A 419 -15.14 -4.08 10.12
C GLY A 419 -14.49 -3.96 11.50
N GLU A 420 -13.77 -5.00 11.92
CA GLU A 420 -13.10 -5.07 13.23
C GLU A 420 -12.10 -3.93 13.45
N GLU A 421 -11.35 -3.53 12.41
CA GLU A 421 -10.39 -2.42 12.47
C GLU A 421 -11.08 -1.08 12.81
N TRP A 422 -12.25 -0.81 12.20
CA TRP A 422 -13.02 0.39 12.50
C TRP A 422 -13.60 0.35 13.91
N GLN A 423 -14.14 -0.79 14.32
CA GLN A 423 -14.66 -0.97 15.69
C GLN A 423 -13.55 -0.80 16.75
N ALA A 424 -12.33 -1.26 16.45
CA ALA A 424 -11.17 -1.04 17.30
C ALA A 424 -10.87 0.46 17.43
N ILE A 425 -10.89 1.24 16.33
CA ILE A 425 -10.73 2.70 16.38
C ILE A 425 -11.82 3.33 17.25
N LEU A 426 -13.09 3.00 17.02
CA LEU A 426 -14.21 3.52 17.81
C LEU A 426 -14.05 3.24 19.31
N SER A 427 -13.52 2.07 19.67
CA SER A 427 -13.29 1.69 21.08
C SER A 427 -12.23 2.55 21.79
N THR A 428 -11.35 3.21 21.02
CA THR A 428 -10.36 4.15 21.55
C THR A 428 -10.87 5.59 21.67
N THR A 429 -12.04 5.88 21.08
CA THR A 429 -12.65 7.21 21.17
C THR A 429 -13.30 7.42 22.56
N PRO A 430 -13.49 8.68 23.00
CA PRO A 430 -14.15 8.98 24.27
C PRO A 430 -15.54 8.33 24.37
N PRO A 431 -15.80 7.47 25.38
CA PRO A 431 -17.06 6.74 25.51
C PRO A 431 -18.31 7.64 25.57
N ALA A 432 -18.15 8.87 26.04
CA ALA A 432 -19.22 9.86 26.12
C ALA A 432 -19.82 10.22 24.76
N LEU A 433 -19.07 10.07 23.66
CA LEU A 433 -19.56 10.31 22.30
C LEU A 433 -20.38 9.14 21.75
N LYS A 434 -20.32 7.95 22.35
CA LYS A 434 -21.09 6.77 21.94
C LYS A 434 -21.02 6.47 20.43
N LEU A 435 -19.88 6.70 19.80
CA LEU A 435 -19.73 6.59 18.34
C LEU A 435 -19.94 5.16 17.82
N ALA A 436 -19.73 4.13 18.65
CA ALA A 436 -20.01 2.73 18.32
C ALA A 436 -21.50 2.38 18.26
N GLU A 437 -22.39 3.25 18.77
CA GLU A 437 -23.86 3.05 18.67
C GLU A 437 -24.41 3.49 17.30
N LEU A 438 -23.60 4.16 16.49
CA LEU A 438 -23.97 4.58 15.14
C LEU A 438 -23.83 3.42 14.16
N ASN A 439 -24.83 3.28 13.29
CA ASN A 439 -24.70 2.49 12.06
C ASN A 439 -23.94 3.34 11.04
N TRP A 440 -22.61 3.17 11.01
CA TRP A 440 -21.70 3.85 10.09
C TRP A 440 -21.97 3.46 8.63
N PRO A 441 -21.66 4.35 7.66
CA PRO A 441 -21.69 4.01 6.24
C PRO A 441 -20.80 2.82 5.92
N SER A 442 -21.06 2.19 4.77
CA SER A 442 -20.34 1.02 4.30
C SER A 442 -18.82 1.20 4.32
N GLN A 443 -18.35 2.42 3.99
CA GLN A 443 -16.95 2.82 4.02
C GLN A 443 -16.74 4.08 4.87
N VAL A 444 -15.62 4.10 5.60
CA VAL A 444 -15.13 5.25 6.35
C VAL A 444 -13.68 5.51 5.95
N TYR A 445 -13.36 6.76 5.63
CA TYR A 445 -12.04 7.16 5.16
C TYR A 445 -11.35 8.01 6.22
N ARG A 446 -10.37 7.44 6.92
CA ARG A 446 -9.48 8.26 7.74
C ARG A 446 -8.51 8.96 6.82
N TYR A 447 -8.33 10.27 7.00
CA TYR A 447 -7.38 11.02 6.21
C TYR A 447 -6.41 11.79 7.08
N ARG A 448 -5.29 12.10 6.45
CA ARG A 448 -4.19 12.89 6.98
C ARG A 448 -3.84 13.84 5.82
N GLY A 449 -3.80 15.18 6.00
CA GLY A 449 -3.21 16.23 5.10
C GLY A 449 -1.83 16.89 5.49
N LYS A 450 -0.82 16.89 4.59
CA LYS A 450 0.59 17.32 4.80
C LYS A 450 0.88 18.46 3.86
N GLN A 451 1.45 19.54 4.40
CA GLN A 451 1.90 20.69 3.62
C GLN A 451 3.43 20.74 3.65
N ALA A 452 4.06 20.75 2.47
CA ALA A 452 5.51 20.57 2.38
C ALA A 452 6.35 21.79 2.80
N ASP A 453 5.79 23.00 2.77
CA ASP A 453 6.49 24.26 3.09
C ASP A 453 5.52 25.29 3.67
N ASP A 454 6.03 26.39 4.24
CA ASP A 454 5.21 27.48 4.77
C ASP A 454 4.49 28.22 3.63
N VAL A 455 3.22 28.57 3.85
CA VAL A 455 2.41 29.39 2.94
C VAL A 455 2.12 30.72 3.61
N MET A 456 2.30 31.81 2.86
CA MET A 456 2.00 33.15 3.34
C MET A 456 0.86 33.74 2.53
N CYS A 457 -0.22 34.14 3.19
CA CYS A 457 -1.38 34.77 2.58
C CYS A 457 -1.75 36.07 3.28
N ARG A 458 -2.65 36.83 2.67
CA ARG A 458 -3.25 38.03 3.28
C ARG A 458 -4.66 38.24 2.76
N VAL A 459 -5.48 38.89 3.56
CA VAL A 459 -6.83 39.27 3.17
C VAL A 459 -6.79 40.32 2.05
N ARG A 460 -7.41 40.04 0.91
CA ARG A 460 -7.32 40.91 -0.26
C ARG A 460 -7.98 42.26 0.01
N GLY A 461 -7.19 43.33 -0.12
CA GLY A 461 -7.68 44.71 -0.02
C GLY A 461 -8.02 45.18 1.40
N GLU A 462 -7.92 44.30 2.42
CA GLU A 462 -8.30 44.58 3.81
C GLU A 462 -7.22 44.13 4.81
N PHE A 463 -5.94 44.34 4.50
CA PHE A 463 -4.84 44.09 5.43
C PHE A 463 -4.33 45.39 6.07
N ALA A 464 -3.94 45.32 7.34
CA ALA A 464 -3.34 46.47 8.01
C ALA A 464 -1.87 46.66 7.62
N THR A 465 -1.43 47.92 7.64
CA THR A 465 -0.02 48.28 7.38
C THR A 465 0.47 49.30 8.40
N TRP A 466 1.74 49.19 8.77
CA TRP A 466 2.41 50.10 9.70
C TRP A 466 3.70 50.61 9.08
N PRO A 467 4.10 51.88 9.34
CA PRO A 467 5.39 52.38 8.88
C PRO A 467 6.53 51.74 9.68
N MET A 468 7.58 51.28 9.00
CA MET A 468 8.81 50.84 9.68
C MET A 468 9.43 51.99 10.47
N PRO A 469 10.11 51.70 11.59
CA PRO A 469 10.95 52.69 12.26
C PRO A 469 11.98 53.32 11.31
N SER A 470 12.45 54.52 11.64
CA SER A 470 13.25 55.36 10.73
C SER A 470 14.57 54.75 10.25
N HIS A 471 15.11 53.75 10.96
CA HIS A 471 16.31 53.02 10.52
C HIS A 471 16.03 52.04 9.37
N GLN A 472 14.77 51.65 9.14
CA GLN A 472 14.33 50.78 8.04
C GLN A 472 15.12 49.46 7.92
N ASP A 473 15.62 48.96 9.05
CA ASP A 473 16.46 47.75 9.12
C ASP A 473 15.85 46.80 10.14
N PRO A 474 15.28 45.66 9.72
CA PRO A 474 14.69 44.67 10.61
C PRO A 474 15.63 44.22 11.73
N GLU A 475 16.92 44.07 11.45
CA GLU A 475 17.91 43.58 12.43
C GLU A 475 18.22 44.61 13.53
N LEU A 476 17.87 45.88 13.30
CA LEU A 476 18.02 46.96 14.27
C LEU A 476 16.75 47.21 15.10
N LEU A 477 15.66 46.46 14.88
CA LEU A 477 14.43 46.61 15.64
C LEU A 477 14.68 46.33 17.13
N THR A 478 14.27 47.29 17.97
CA THR A 478 14.24 47.10 19.42
C THR A 478 12.83 46.74 19.89
N THR A 479 12.73 46.15 21.07
CA THR A 479 11.44 45.86 21.73
C THR A 479 10.65 47.13 21.96
N ALA A 480 11.34 48.24 22.26
CA ALA A 480 10.72 49.56 22.34
C ALA A 480 10.16 50.07 21.00
N ASP A 481 10.79 49.74 19.87
CA ASP A 481 10.23 50.07 18.54
C ASP A 481 8.97 49.27 18.26
N VAL A 482 8.98 47.96 18.52
CA VAL A 482 7.81 47.08 18.38
C VAL A 482 6.66 47.55 19.26
N ALA A 483 6.94 47.90 20.52
CA ALA A 483 5.95 48.43 21.45
C ALA A 483 5.30 49.74 20.96
N ARG A 484 6.09 50.68 20.43
CA ARG A 484 5.57 51.93 19.86
C ARG A 484 4.76 51.71 18.59
N LEU A 485 5.10 50.68 17.82
CA LEU A 485 4.44 50.36 16.56
C LEU A 485 3.01 49.87 16.79
N PHE A 486 2.83 48.91 17.69
CA PHE A 486 1.53 48.24 17.90
C PHE A 486 0.69 48.86 19.02
N TRP A 487 1.32 49.53 20.00
CA TRP A 487 0.62 50.16 21.13
C TRP A 487 1.03 51.62 21.37
N PRO A 488 0.98 52.49 20.35
CA PRO A 488 1.44 53.89 20.47
C PRO A 488 0.65 54.70 21.51
N ALA A 489 -0.63 54.36 21.74
CA ALA A 489 -1.49 55.08 22.69
C ALA A 489 -1.18 54.78 24.16
N PHE A 490 -0.54 53.64 24.44
CA PHE A 490 -0.24 53.15 25.78
C PHE A 490 1.25 53.30 26.13
N TYR A 491 2.10 53.48 25.12
CA TYR A 491 3.53 53.67 25.32
C TYR A 491 3.87 55.14 25.67
N PRO A 492 4.76 55.40 26.66
CA PRO A 492 5.48 54.43 27.49
C PRO A 492 4.78 54.10 28.82
N ASP A 493 3.72 54.81 29.19
CA ASP A 493 3.21 54.85 30.56
C ASP A 493 2.61 53.52 31.03
N ASP A 494 1.95 52.78 30.14
CA ASP A 494 1.28 51.51 30.41
C ASP A 494 2.01 50.30 29.78
N VAL A 495 3.24 50.52 29.30
CA VAL A 495 4.04 49.50 28.59
C VAL A 495 5.39 49.29 29.27
N VAL A 496 5.68 48.05 29.66
CA VAL A 496 7.01 47.66 30.15
C VAL A 496 7.69 46.81 29.09
N VAL A 497 8.85 47.28 28.62
CA VAL A 497 9.68 46.57 27.63
C VAL A 497 10.85 45.87 28.31
N ASP A 498 11.14 44.65 27.86
CA ASP A 498 12.32 43.88 28.22
C ASP A 498 13.07 43.52 26.93
N GLU A 499 14.16 44.24 26.67
CA GLU A 499 14.97 44.09 25.47
C GLU A 499 15.74 42.77 25.40
N GLU A 500 16.12 42.21 26.56
CA GLU A 500 16.90 40.97 26.61
C GLU A 500 16.04 39.77 26.21
N ASN A 501 14.81 39.71 26.73
CA ASN A 501 13.89 38.62 26.46
C ASN A 501 12.95 38.89 25.26
N LYS A 502 13.04 40.07 24.66
CA LYS A 502 12.15 40.55 23.59
C LYS A 502 10.67 40.48 24.00
N THR A 503 10.36 40.91 25.22
CA THR A 503 8.99 40.86 25.75
C THR A 503 8.42 42.24 26.04
N ILE A 504 7.11 42.36 25.82
CA ILE A 504 6.33 43.58 26.00
C ILE A 504 5.18 43.25 26.94
N LYS A 505 5.11 43.92 28.09
CA LYS A 505 3.98 43.81 29.03
C LYS A 505 3.11 45.05 28.92
N LEU A 506 1.83 44.85 28.64
CA LEU A 506 0.82 45.90 28.56
C LEU A 506 -0.07 45.82 29.78
N ASN A 507 -0.27 46.94 30.46
CA ASN A 507 -1.20 47.03 31.59
C ASN A 507 -2.40 47.90 31.19
N ILE A 508 -3.41 47.28 30.59
CA ILE A 508 -4.60 47.98 30.13
C ILE A 508 -5.71 47.72 31.14
N THR A 509 -6.23 48.79 31.76
CA THR A 509 -7.36 48.71 32.71
C THR A 509 -7.15 47.80 33.93
N GLY A 510 -5.88 47.49 34.26
CA GLY A 510 -5.51 46.61 35.38
C GLY A 510 -5.31 45.14 34.99
N GLU A 511 -5.51 44.79 33.73
CA GLU A 511 -5.17 43.48 33.17
C GLU A 511 -3.80 43.56 32.49
N VAL A 512 -2.90 42.65 32.86
CA VAL A 512 -1.55 42.59 32.29
C VAL A 512 -1.54 41.52 31.21
N THR A 513 -1.23 41.92 29.97
CA THR A 513 -0.97 41.02 28.85
C THR A 513 0.51 41.08 28.46
N THR A 514 1.10 39.93 28.11
CA THR A 514 2.53 39.79 27.81
C THR A 514 2.70 39.21 26.42
N TYR A 515 3.41 39.95 25.57
CA TYR A 515 3.76 39.54 24.22
C TYR A 515 5.26 39.30 24.12
N GLN A 516 5.65 38.34 23.30
CA GLN A 516 7.02 38.10 22.89
C GLN A 516 7.10 38.25 21.37
N TRP A 517 8.18 38.87 20.89
CA TRP A 517 8.38 39.08 19.47
C TRP A 517 9.69 38.43 18.96
N SER A 518 9.69 38.04 17.68
CA SER A 518 10.84 37.46 17.00
C SER A 518 10.85 37.83 15.52
N LEU A 519 12.00 37.65 14.87
CA LEU A 519 12.13 37.73 13.41
C LEU A 519 12.26 36.33 12.81
N SER A 520 11.72 36.17 11.62
CA SER A 520 11.83 34.97 10.79
C SER A 520 11.89 35.35 9.32
N THR A 521 12.15 34.39 8.44
CA THR A 521 12.16 34.61 6.98
C THR A 521 10.83 34.13 6.40
N SER A 522 10.20 34.96 5.56
CA SER A 522 8.95 34.63 4.88
C SER A 522 9.17 33.68 3.70
N PRO A 523 8.09 33.10 3.15
CA PRO A 523 8.11 32.43 1.84
C PRO A 523 8.56 33.32 0.66
N SER A 524 8.51 34.65 0.80
CA SER A 524 9.03 35.62 -0.18
C SER A 524 10.51 35.98 0.05
N ASP A 525 11.19 35.28 0.95
CA ASP A 525 12.57 35.52 1.40
C ASP A 525 12.78 36.90 2.08
N GLU A 526 11.69 37.56 2.51
CA GLU A 526 11.71 38.84 3.23
C GLU A 526 11.53 38.63 4.75
N PRO A 527 12.01 39.53 5.62
CA PRO A 527 11.84 39.37 7.06
C PRO A 527 10.38 39.48 7.51
N VAL A 528 9.99 38.66 8.49
CA VAL A 528 8.67 38.70 9.14
C VAL A 528 8.87 38.94 10.63
N LEU A 529 8.21 39.97 11.15
CA LEU A 529 8.03 40.16 12.58
C LEU A 529 6.88 39.30 13.06
N ARG A 530 7.15 38.42 14.01
CA ARG A 530 6.17 37.55 14.65
C ARG A 530 5.91 38.04 16.06
N LEU A 531 4.64 38.16 16.44
CA LEU A 531 4.21 38.62 17.76
C LEU A 531 3.29 37.56 18.38
N LYS A 532 3.66 37.06 19.56
CA LYS A 532 2.94 35.98 20.24
C LYS A 532 2.62 36.36 21.67
N GLN A 533 1.38 36.17 22.09
CA GLN A 533 1.00 36.30 23.50
C GLN A 533 1.53 35.09 24.32
N ILE A 534 2.15 35.32 25.47
CA ILE A 534 2.86 34.27 26.25
C ILE A 534 2.38 34.09 27.69
N ASP A 535 1.42 34.88 28.16
CA ASP A 535 0.92 34.82 29.54
C ASP A 535 -0.41 34.09 29.71
N LEU A 536 -0.79 33.31 28.71
CA LEU A 536 -1.95 32.43 28.79
C LEU A 536 -1.61 31.15 29.57
N PRO A 537 -2.58 30.56 30.31
CA PRO A 537 -2.35 29.29 31.00
C PRO A 537 -1.86 28.23 30.02
N ALA A 538 -1.04 27.28 30.48
CA ALA A 538 -0.42 26.25 29.62
C ALA A 538 -1.44 25.49 28.75
N ALA A 539 -2.66 25.29 29.26
CA ALA A 539 -3.76 24.63 28.52
C ALA A 539 -4.30 25.44 27.33
N TYR A 540 -3.92 26.72 27.18
CA TYR A 540 -4.31 27.61 26.09
C TYR A 540 -3.12 28.07 25.24
N ALA A 541 -1.89 27.80 25.68
CA ALA A 541 -0.67 28.22 25.00
C ALA A 541 -0.56 27.71 23.55
N GLU A 542 -1.27 26.62 23.23
CA GLU A 542 -1.31 26.03 21.88
C GLU A 542 -2.38 26.63 20.97
N PHE A 543 -3.34 27.38 21.51
CA PHE A 543 -4.40 28.06 20.73
C PHE A 543 -4.07 29.53 20.48
N VAL A 544 -2.91 30.00 20.93
CA VAL A 544 -2.49 31.38 20.74
C VAL A 544 -2.09 31.58 19.29
N SER A 545 -2.86 32.39 18.56
CA SER A 545 -2.47 32.87 17.23
C SER A 545 -1.20 33.69 17.33
N VAL A 546 -0.33 33.52 16.35
CA VAL A 546 0.84 34.38 16.17
C VAL A 546 0.47 35.41 15.14
N ASP A 547 0.55 36.68 15.50
CA ASP A 547 0.36 37.78 14.54
C ASP A 547 1.66 37.94 13.75
N ASN A 548 1.56 37.92 12.42
CA ASN A 548 2.72 37.98 11.53
C ASN A 548 2.67 39.24 10.66
N TYR A 549 3.81 39.90 10.56
CA TYR A 549 3.95 41.15 9.83
C TYR A 549 5.15 41.08 8.90
N LEU A 550 4.88 40.97 7.60
CA LEU A 550 5.89 40.99 6.55
C LEU A 550 6.53 42.38 6.47
N ILE A 551 7.84 42.46 6.60
CA ILE A 551 8.58 43.71 6.45
C ILE A 551 8.99 43.85 5.00
N GLN A 552 8.43 44.84 4.31
CA GLN A 552 8.71 45.11 2.90
C GLN A 552 9.04 46.59 2.71
N GLY A 553 10.32 46.87 2.49
CA GLY A 553 10.83 48.23 2.36
C GLY A 553 10.59 49.05 3.63
N ASP A 554 9.77 50.09 3.53
CA ASP A 554 9.49 51.03 4.62
C ASP A 554 8.22 50.70 5.41
N LYS A 555 7.66 49.50 5.25
CA LYS A 555 6.37 49.09 5.86
C LYS A 555 6.40 47.70 6.44
N LEU A 556 5.54 47.49 7.44
CA LEU A 556 5.07 46.20 7.90
C LEU A 556 3.67 45.95 7.34
N ILE A 557 3.42 44.74 6.85
CA ILE A 557 2.17 44.31 6.23
C ILE A 557 1.66 43.09 6.99
N GLU A 558 0.42 43.15 7.48
CA GLU A 558 -0.22 42.00 8.13
C GLU A 558 -0.37 40.83 7.15
N VAL A 559 0.07 39.65 7.58
CA VAL A 559 0.00 38.41 6.80
C VAL A 559 -0.37 37.23 7.69
N SER A 560 -1.03 36.24 7.11
CA SER A 560 -1.22 34.91 7.69
C SER A 560 -0.07 34.01 7.23
N ILE A 561 0.59 33.32 8.15
CA ILE A 561 1.56 32.26 7.83
C ILE A 561 0.96 30.92 8.24
N TYR A 562 0.67 30.10 7.25
CA TYR A 562 0.27 28.71 7.40
C TYR A 562 1.53 27.85 7.36
N GLU A 563 2.05 27.50 8.53
CA GLU A 563 3.31 26.75 8.66
C GLU A 563 3.23 25.38 7.97
N ALA A 564 4.36 24.89 7.48
CA ALA A 564 4.51 23.54 6.97
C ALA A 564 4.04 22.53 8.04
N THR A 565 3.27 21.53 7.61
CA THR A 565 2.66 20.55 8.52
C THR A 565 3.01 19.14 8.11
N ASP A 566 3.33 18.30 9.09
CA ASP A 566 3.52 16.86 8.91
C ASP A 566 2.73 16.07 9.97
N TYR A 567 2.29 14.86 9.63
CA TYR A 567 1.49 14.03 10.55
C TYR A 567 2.29 13.41 11.66
N SER A 568 3.60 13.34 11.53
CA SER A 568 4.47 12.83 12.59
C SER A 568 4.40 13.71 13.86
N GLY A 569 3.82 14.92 13.75
CA GLY A 569 3.60 15.86 14.85
C GLY A 569 2.16 15.89 15.39
N LYS A 570 1.78 17.04 15.93
CA LYS A 570 0.56 17.26 16.75
C LYS A 570 -0.78 16.92 16.06
N LEU A 571 -0.81 16.99 14.73
CA LEU A 571 -2.01 16.71 13.93
C LEU A 571 -2.21 15.21 13.64
N GLY A 572 -1.18 14.37 13.80
CA GLY A 572 -1.28 12.92 13.59
C GLY A 572 -2.20 12.19 14.58
N ASP A 573 -2.35 12.77 15.77
CA ASP A 573 -3.20 12.23 16.84
C ASP A 573 -4.69 12.49 16.62
N TYR A 574 -5.05 13.35 15.67
CA TYR A 574 -6.44 13.59 15.34
C TYR A 574 -7.05 12.35 14.67
N LEU A 575 -8.30 12.07 15.04
CA LEU A 575 -9.17 11.23 14.23
C LEU A 575 -9.91 12.14 13.25
N SER A 576 -9.33 12.30 12.06
CA SER A 576 -9.94 13.01 10.93
C SER A 576 -10.50 11.98 9.96
N ILE A 577 -11.82 12.00 9.78
CA ILE A 577 -12.52 11.03 8.94
C ILE A 577 -13.49 11.73 7.99
N SER A 578 -13.64 11.14 6.81
CA SER A 578 -14.68 11.43 5.84
C SER A 578 -15.49 10.16 5.58
N PHE A 579 -16.71 10.30 5.06
CA PHE A 579 -17.63 9.19 4.82
C PHE A 579 -18.73 9.61 3.84
N ASP A 580 -19.45 8.63 3.28
CA ASP A 580 -20.67 8.92 2.52
C ASP A 580 -21.80 9.32 3.48
N GLY A 581 -22.00 10.62 3.65
CA GLY A 581 -23.03 11.18 4.50
C GLY A 581 -24.46 10.97 4.00
N ASN A 582 -24.63 10.66 2.71
CA ASN A 582 -25.94 10.41 2.10
C ASN A 582 -26.38 8.96 2.27
N GLU A 583 -25.45 8.03 2.47
CA GLU A 583 -25.73 6.62 2.72
C GLU A 583 -26.73 6.47 3.89
N ASP A 584 -27.93 6.00 3.57
CA ASP A 584 -29.07 5.89 4.48
C ASP A 584 -29.44 7.18 5.25
N ASN A 585 -29.02 8.36 4.80
CA ASN A 585 -29.15 9.64 5.52
C ASN A 585 -28.26 9.74 6.79
N PHE A 586 -27.02 9.23 6.73
CA PHE A 586 -26.10 9.17 7.86
C PHE A 586 -25.77 10.55 8.45
N ASN A 587 -25.56 11.59 7.64
CA ASN A 587 -25.26 12.95 8.14
C ASN A 587 -26.27 13.44 9.17
N GLN A 588 -27.56 13.28 8.88
CA GLN A 588 -28.63 13.69 9.78
C GLN A 588 -28.71 12.80 11.03
N ARG A 589 -28.38 11.51 10.91
CA ARG A 589 -28.32 10.62 12.09
C ARG A 589 -27.16 11.00 13.01
N PHE A 590 -25.98 11.27 12.44
CA PHE A 590 -24.80 11.62 13.22
C PHE A 590 -24.98 12.98 13.91
N TYR A 591 -25.50 13.98 13.21
CA TYR A 591 -25.89 15.26 13.84
C TYR A 591 -26.86 15.05 15.02
N LYS A 592 -27.96 14.32 14.80
CA LYS A 592 -28.97 14.08 15.85
C LYS A 592 -28.41 13.30 17.03
N HIS A 593 -27.49 12.37 16.79
CA HIS A 593 -26.79 11.62 17.82
C HIS A 593 -25.98 12.55 18.74
N LEU A 594 -25.14 13.41 18.16
CA LEU A 594 -24.37 14.39 18.95
C LEU A 594 -25.28 15.40 19.67
N GLU A 595 -26.34 15.86 19.00
CA GLU A 595 -27.31 16.77 19.60
C GLU A 595 -28.03 16.14 20.81
N ALA A 596 -28.44 14.87 20.70
CA ALA A 596 -29.07 14.12 21.78
C ALA A 596 -28.13 13.97 22.99
N ILE A 597 -26.86 13.61 22.74
CA ILE A 597 -25.85 13.47 23.80
C ILE A 597 -25.63 14.80 24.53
N VAL A 598 -25.52 15.92 23.80
CA VAL A 598 -25.38 17.26 24.41
C VAL A 598 -26.61 17.64 25.24
N LYS A 599 -27.81 17.22 24.82
CA LYS A 599 -29.07 17.39 25.56
C LYS A 599 -29.23 16.41 26.72
N GLY A 600 -28.31 15.46 26.91
CA GLY A 600 -28.35 14.44 27.95
C GLY A 600 -29.41 13.36 27.74
N GLN A 601 -29.72 13.03 26.48
CA GLN A 601 -30.73 12.05 26.06
C GLN A 601 -30.16 10.67 25.79
#